data_AF-A0A9X4R3V9-F1
#
_entry.id   AF-A0A9X4R3V9-F1
#
_cell.length_a   1.000
_cell.length_b   1.000
_cell.length_c   1.000
_cell.angle_alpha   90.00
_cell.angle_beta   90.00
_cell.angle_gamma   90.00
#
_symmetry.space_group_name_H-M   'P 1'
#
loop_
_entity.id
_entity.type
_entity.pdbx_description
1 polymer ?
#
loop_
_entity_poly.entity_id
_entity_poly.type
_entity_poly.pdbx_seq_one_letter_code
_entity_poly.pdbx_strand_id
1 'polypeptide(L)'
;MSTRYSIAQRTPALNTLFAGLACAIALALSAGPALAQSTEMERVEVRGHVVEAPVRYDVHASCTDIEDQLLRPLAQTWFRGDGYGEVKVRLVMENGEVSAVQAHGISMETARDVRHAVRRLRCGPQAVAGAQVYRFSVDFVDPKAPDGDAQTADTRRVGIRVSQVSR
;
A
#
# COMPACT_ATOMS: atom_id res chain seq x y z
N MET A 1 37.07 -26.17 -28.17
CA MET A 1 37.85 -25.05 -27.58
C MET A 1 36.93 -24.30 -26.63
N SER A 2 37.44 -24.01 -25.43
CA SER A 2 36.70 -23.57 -24.25
C SER A 2 36.74 -22.04 -24.13
N THR A 3 35.60 -21.39 -23.94
CA THR A 3 35.54 -19.98 -23.50
C THR A 3 34.92 -19.95 -22.11
N ARG A 4 35.76 -19.59 -21.14
CA ARG A 4 35.45 -19.47 -19.71
C ARG A 4 34.90 -18.08 -19.37
N TYR A 5 34.06 -18.04 -18.34
CA TYR A 5 33.52 -16.90 -17.62
C TYR A 5 34.59 -16.06 -16.86
N SER A 6 34.29 -14.79 -16.56
CA SER A 6 34.78 -14.00 -15.41
C SER A 6 33.75 -12.87 -15.15
N ILE A 7 32.82 -12.94 -14.18
CA ILE A 7 32.84 -12.67 -12.73
C ILE A 7 33.60 -11.38 -12.29
N ALA A 8 32.83 -10.54 -11.57
CA ALA A 8 33.21 -9.53 -10.55
C ALA A 8 33.74 -8.16 -10.99
N GLN A 9 32.87 -7.15 -10.89
CA GLN A 9 33.25 -5.79 -10.51
C GLN A 9 32.56 -5.45 -9.18
N ARG A 10 33.27 -5.68 -8.08
CA ARG A 10 33.00 -5.09 -6.76
C ARG A 10 33.99 -3.93 -6.60
N THR A 11 33.49 -2.73 -6.36
CA THR A 11 34.29 -1.59 -5.89
C THR A 11 34.04 -1.36 -4.40
N PRO A 12 35.01 -1.70 -3.52
CA PRO A 12 35.14 -1.10 -2.20
C PRO A 12 36.23 -0.01 -2.22
N ALA A 13 36.33 0.74 -1.12
CA ALA A 13 37.27 1.84 -0.87
C ALA A 13 36.73 3.19 -1.42
N LEU A 14 36.66 4.30 -0.69
CA LEU A 14 37.40 4.83 0.44
C LEU A 14 36.47 5.80 1.18
N ASN A 15 36.56 5.89 2.52
CA ASN A 15 36.37 7.13 3.32
C ASN A 15 36.22 6.80 4.82
N THR A 16 37.18 6.02 5.35
CA THR A 16 37.55 6.09 6.76
C THR A 16 38.98 6.59 6.80
N LEU A 17 39.28 7.50 7.75
CA LEU A 17 40.59 8.06 8.15
C LEU A 17 40.66 9.59 8.07
N PHE A 18 39.85 10.27 8.88
CA PHE A 18 40.30 11.51 9.55
C PHE A 18 39.80 11.48 10.98
N ALA A 19 40.39 10.55 11.74
CA ALA A 19 40.43 10.62 13.20
C ALA A 19 41.76 11.27 13.59
N GLY A 20 41.73 12.27 14.47
CA GLY A 20 42.84 12.49 15.39
C GLY A 20 43.30 13.93 15.58
N LEU A 21 42.99 14.43 16.80
CA LEU A 21 43.91 15.14 17.70
C LEU A 21 44.25 16.61 17.41
N ALA A 22 43.51 17.51 18.07
CA ALA A 22 44.09 18.60 18.87
C ALA A 22 42.99 19.38 19.64
N CYS A 23 43.35 19.86 20.83
CA CYS A 23 42.57 20.72 21.73
C CYS A 23 41.46 20.09 22.57
N ALA A 24 41.89 19.16 23.43
CA ALA A 24 41.55 19.27 24.83
C ALA A 24 42.09 20.61 25.38
N ILE A 25 41.23 21.63 25.54
CA ILE A 25 41.27 22.77 26.50
C ILE A 25 39.92 23.50 26.31
N ALA A 26 38.88 23.03 26.99
CA ALA A 26 37.70 23.84 27.36
C ALA A 26 36.95 23.14 28.52
N LEU A 27 37.71 22.55 29.45
CA LEU A 27 37.22 22.08 30.73
C LEU A 27 37.31 23.24 31.73
N ALA A 28 36.40 24.22 31.62
CA ALA A 28 36.00 25.09 32.72
C ALA A 28 34.91 26.06 32.21
N LEU A 29 33.85 26.20 33.01
CA LEU A 29 32.81 27.23 32.92
C LEU A 29 31.68 26.99 31.90
N SER A 30 30.90 25.94 32.13
CA SER A 30 29.44 26.07 31.97
C SER A 30 28.71 25.25 33.02
N ALA A 31 28.76 25.71 34.27
CA ALA A 31 27.64 25.51 35.19
C ALA A 31 26.47 26.35 34.68
N GLY A 32 25.89 25.93 33.54
CA GLY A 32 24.62 26.42 33.05
C GLY A 32 23.51 25.77 33.89
N PRO A 33 22.40 26.48 34.16
CA PRO A 33 21.29 25.89 34.88
C PRO A 33 20.85 24.65 34.10
N ALA A 34 20.76 23.53 34.80
CA ALA A 34 19.97 22.39 34.35
C ALA A 34 18.51 22.85 34.36
N LEU A 35 18.13 23.61 33.32
CA LEU A 35 16.75 23.60 32.87
C LEU A 35 16.52 22.16 32.46
N ALA A 36 15.79 21.44 33.30
CA ALA A 36 15.14 20.21 32.92
C ALA A 36 14.29 20.57 31.70
N GLN A 37 14.90 20.42 30.53
CA GLN A 37 14.20 20.42 29.26
C GLN A 37 13.35 19.17 29.36
N SER A 38 12.11 19.37 29.81
CA SER A 38 11.08 18.36 29.78
C SER A 38 11.18 17.77 28.40
N THR A 39 11.56 16.49 28.34
CA THR A 39 11.22 15.62 27.24
C THR A 39 9.70 15.51 27.27
N GLU A 40 9.03 16.62 26.95
CA GLU A 40 7.75 16.58 26.28
C GLU A 40 8.06 15.78 25.04
N MET A 41 7.81 14.48 25.15
CA MET A 41 7.50 13.67 24.01
C MET A 41 6.42 14.46 23.29
N GLU A 42 6.84 15.20 22.27
CA GLU A 42 5.98 15.85 21.30
C GLU A 42 5.01 14.75 20.91
N ARG A 43 3.81 14.83 21.49
CA ARG A 43 2.75 13.87 21.21
C ARG A 43 2.47 14.12 19.74
N VAL A 44 3.06 13.28 18.91
CA VAL A 44 2.71 13.17 17.50
C VAL A 44 1.26 12.71 17.52
N GLU A 45 0.34 13.67 17.56
CA GLU A 45 -1.04 13.46 17.18
C GLU A 45 -0.98 13.08 15.71
N VAL A 46 -0.81 11.78 15.47
CA VAL A 46 -1.14 11.18 14.20
C VAL A 46 -2.63 11.44 14.06
N ARG A 47 -2.98 12.56 13.42
CA ARG A 47 -4.35 12.88 13.03
C ARG A 47 -4.79 11.77 12.09
N GLY A 48 -5.35 10.71 12.67
CA GLY A 48 -6.12 9.74 11.95
C GLY A 48 -7.24 10.52 11.30
N HIS A 49 -7.18 10.67 9.99
CA HIS A 49 -8.25 11.29 9.22
C HIS A 49 -9.46 10.35 9.29
N VAL A 50 -10.27 10.48 10.34
CA VAL A 50 -11.51 9.75 10.52
C VAL A 50 -12.57 10.53 9.75
N VAL A 51 -12.84 10.08 8.53
CA VAL A 51 -13.95 10.60 7.73
C VAL A 51 -15.22 9.91 8.21
N GLU A 52 -16.05 10.62 8.98
CA GLU A 52 -17.42 10.21 9.30
C GLU A 52 -18.31 10.48 8.08
N ALA A 53 -18.32 9.55 7.13
CA ALA A 53 -19.17 9.59 5.96
C ALA A 53 -19.94 8.27 5.82
N PRO A 54 -21.13 8.28 5.18
CA PRO A 54 -21.94 7.08 5.00
C PRO A 54 -21.14 6.02 4.23
N VAL A 55 -21.19 4.79 4.74
CA VAL A 55 -20.52 3.64 4.15
C VAL A 55 -21.40 3.08 3.03
N ARG A 56 -20.85 3.04 1.82
CA ARG A 56 -21.48 2.51 0.61
C ARG A 56 -20.78 1.23 0.16
N TYR A 57 -21.53 0.37 -0.51
CA TYR A 57 -21.05 -0.91 -1.05
C TYR A 57 -21.20 -0.99 -2.57
N ASP A 58 -21.94 -0.06 -3.18
CA ASP A 58 -22.26 0.01 -4.59
C ASP A 58 -21.22 0.84 -5.36
N VAL A 59 -19.96 0.39 -5.35
CA VAL A 59 -18.86 1.10 -6.01
C VAL A 59 -19.07 1.23 -7.53
N HIS A 60 -19.74 0.27 -8.17
CA HIS A 60 -20.05 0.28 -9.61
C HIS A 60 -20.95 1.46 -10.02
N ALA A 61 -21.78 1.97 -9.11
CA ALA A 61 -22.61 3.15 -9.39
C ALA A 61 -21.77 4.43 -9.50
N SER A 62 -20.57 4.45 -8.91
CA SER A 62 -19.69 5.62 -8.87
C SER A 62 -18.49 5.51 -9.81
N CYS A 63 -18.00 4.29 -10.06
CA CYS A 63 -16.86 4.04 -10.93
C CYS A 63 -17.29 3.05 -12.03
N THR A 64 -17.54 3.57 -13.22
CA THR A 64 -17.85 2.77 -14.41
C THR A 64 -16.63 1.94 -14.82
N ASP A 65 -16.86 0.72 -15.27
CA ASP A 65 -15.81 -0.20 -15.74
C ASP A 65 -14.71 -0.47 -14.70
N ILE A 66 -15.06 -0.45 -13.40
CA ILE A 66 -14.10 -0.66 -12.30
C ILE A 66 -13.37 -1.99 -12.43
N GLU A 67 -14.05 -3.03 -12.93
CA GLU A 67 -13.48 -4.34 -13.18
C GLU A 67 -12.33 -4.24 -14.19
N ASP A 68 -12.55 -3.63 -15.36
CA ASP A 68 -11.51 -3.48 -16.38
C ASP A 68 -10.34 -2.62 -15.90
N GLN A 69 -10.66 -1.57 -15.13
CA GLN A 69 -9.67 -0.68 -14.55
C GLN A 69 -8.78 -1.37 -13.50
N LEU A 70 -9.30 -2.37 -12.78
CA LEU A 70 -8.54 -3.13 -11.79
C LEU A 70 -7.88 -4.39 -12.37
N LEU A 71 -8.55 -5.10 -13.29
CA LEU A 71 -8.07 -6.33 -13.91
C LEU A 71 -6.71 -6.11 -14.57
N ARG A 72 -6.59 -5.07 -15.42
CA ARG A 72 -5.36 -4.81 -16.16
C ARG A 72 -4.14 -4.54 -15.27
N PRO A 73 -4.17 -3.63 -14.30
CA PRO A 73 -3.02 -3.39 -13.42
C PRO A 73 -2.76 -4.53 -12.43
N LEU A 74 -3.80 -5.26 -11.99
CA LEU A 74 -3.64 -6.34 -11.00
C LEU A 74 -3.28 -7.69 -11.62
N ALA A 75 -3.47 -7.87 -12.94
CA ALA A 75 -3.04 -9.07 -13.63
C ALA A 75 -1.54 -9.35 -13.39
N GLN A 76 -0.69 -8.33 -13.46
CA GLN A 76 0.75 -8.51 -13.21
C GLN A 76 1.07 -8.81 -11.74
N THR A 77 0.29 -8.25 -10.80
CA THR A 77 0.41 -8.59 -9.37
C THR A 77 0.03 -10.05 -9.14
N TRP A 78 -1.05 -10.50 -9.77
CA TRP A 78 -1.48 -11.89 -9.75
C TRP A 78 -0.44 -12.85 -10.35
N PHE A 79 0.17 -12.50 -11.49
CA PHE A 79 1.21 -13.34 -12.11
C PHE A 79 2.50 -13.45 -11.29
N ARG A 80 2.80 -12.45 -10.45
CA ARG A 80 4.03 -12.43 -9.65
C ARG A 80 3.86 -13.01 -8.25
N GLY A 81 2.63 -13.00 -7.73
CA GLY A 81 2.33 -13.45 -6.38
C GLY A 81 1.62 -14.80 -6.39
N ASP A 82 2.13 -15.77 -5.63
CA ASP A 82 1.51 -17.09 -5.47
C ASP A 82 0.28 -17.08 -4.53
N GLY A 83 -0.17 -15.89 -4.11
CA GLY A 83 -1.20 -15.73 -3.10
C GLY A 83 -2.60 -15.58 -3.71
N TYR A 84 -3.46 -16.58 -3.50
CA TYR A 84 -4.91 -16.53 -3.74
C TYR A 84 -5.67 -16.12 -2.47
N GLY A 85 -6.84 -15.47 -2.63
CA GLY A 85 -7.69 -15.05 -1.51
C GLY A 85 -8.40 -13.70 -1.70
N GLU A 86 -8.86 -13.12 -0.59
CA GLU A 86 -9.64 -11.86 -0.58
C GLU A 86 -8.76 -10.68 -0.13
N VAL A 87 -8.82 -9.57 -0.86
CA VAL A 87 -8.30 -8.27 -0.41
C VAL A 87 -9.45 -7.30 -0.15
N LYS A 88 -9.64 -6.94 1.12
CA LYS A 88 -10.66 -5.98 1.56
C LYS A 88 -10.19 -4.56 1.31
N VAL A 89 -10.97 -3.81 0.55
CA VAL A 89 -10.68 -2.42 0.18
C VAL A 89 -11.67 -1.49 0.85
N ARG A 90 -11.15 -0.41 1.44
CA ARG A 90 -11.92 0.78 1.83
C ARG A 90 -11.33 1.98 1.09
N LEU A 91 -12.14 2.69 0.33
CA LEU A 91 -11.73 3.96 -0.27
C LEU A 91 -12.64 5.09 0.19
N VAL A 92 -12.07 6.29 0.22
CA VAL A 92 -12.79 7.55 0.42
C VAL A 92 -12.75 8.28 -0.91
N MET A 93 -13.91 8.74 -1.37
CA MET A 93 -14.04 9.48 -2.61
C MET A 93 -14.76 10.78 -2.34
N GLU A 94 -14.25 11.86 -2.91
CA GLU A 94 -14.78 13.21 -2.77
C GLU A 94 -14.68 13.90 -4.13
N ASN A 95 -15.78 14.49 -4.60
CA ASN A 95 -15.87 15.16 -5.90
C ASN A 95 -15.47 14.28 -7.10
N GLY A 96 -15.70 12.96 -7.00
CA GLY A 96 -15.33 11.98 -8.03
C GLY A 96 -13.86 11.56 -8.00
N GLU A 97 -13.04 12.12 -7.11
CA GLU A 97 -11.64 11.74 -6.92
C GLU A 97 -11.45 10.86 -5.69
N VAL A 98 -10.48 9.93 -5.77
CA VAL A 98 -10.16 9.04 -4.66
C VAL A 98 -9.15 9.72 -3.73
N SER A 99 -9.60 10.16 -2.55
CA SER A 99 -8.77 10.89 -1.58
C SER A 99 -7.98 9.97 -0.65
N ALA A 100 -8.53 8.82 -0.26
CA ALA A 100 -7.86 7.86 0.60
C ALA A 100 -8.19 6.41 0.22
N VAL A 101 -7.23 5.49 0.40
CA VAL A 101 -7.43 4.07 0.15
C VAL A 101 -6.71 3.25 1.21
N GLN A 102 -7.44 2.31 1.81
CA GLN A 102 -6.95 1.26 2.68
C GLN A 102 -7.23 -0.09 2.03
N ALA A 103 -6.26 -1.00 2.12
CA ALA A 103 -6.36 -2.35 1.61
C ALA A 103 -5.71 -3.31 2.61
N HIS A 104 -6.40 -4.41 2.92
CA HIS A 104 -5.97 -5.45 3.84
C HIS A 104 -6.29 -6.82 3.24
N GLY A 105 -5.34 -7.76 3.26
CA GLY A 105 -5.55 -9.08 2.68
C GLY A 105 -4.29 -9.93 2.64
N ILE A 106 -4.22 -10.79 1.62
CA ILE A 106 -3.31 -11.93 1.43
C ILE A 106 -1.84 -11.64 1.81
N SER A 107 -1.27 -10.55 1.31
CA SER A 107 0.09 -10.13 1.64
C SER A 107 0.20 -8.61 1.66
N MET A 108 1.24 -8.08 2.32
CA MET A 108 1.51 -6.63 2.30
C MET A 108 1.82 -6.11 0.90
N GLU A 109 2.47 -6.91 0.04
CA GLU A 109 2.79 -6.54 -1.34
C GLU A 109 1.50 -6.48 -2.18
N THR A 110 0.67 -7.51 -2.13
CA THR A 110 -0.62 -7.55 -2.83
C THR A 110 -1.52 -6.40 -2.37
N ALA A 111 -1.62 -6.15 -1.06
CA ALA A 111 -2.40 -5.04 -0.52
C ALA A 111 -1.88 -3.67 -0.98
N ARG A 112 -0.55 -3.51 -1.13
CA ARG A 112 0.07 -2.29 -1.68
C ARG A 112 -0.29 -2.11 -3.15
N ASP A 113 -0.19 -3.16 -3.95
CA ASP A 113 -0.53 -3.13 -5.39
C ASP A 113 -2.02 -2.83 -5.61
N VAL A 114 -2.91 -3.46 -4.85
CA VAL A 114 -4.35 -3.15 -4.85
C VAL A 114 -4.58 -1.69 -4.51
N ARG A 115 -3.92 -1.16 -3.47
CA ARG A 115 -4.04 0.26 -3.11
C ARG A 115 -3.60 1.19 -4.24
N HIS A 116 -2.51 0.87 -4.95
CA HIS A 116 -2.04 1.64 -6.10
C HIS A 116 -2.99 1.55 -7.30
N ALA A 117 -3.58 0.40 -7.56
CA ALA A 117 -4.60 0.25 -8.60
C ALA A 117 -5.86 1.07 -8.28
N VAL A 118 -6.37 0.94 -7.06
CA VAL A 118 -7.59 1.63 -6.60
C VAL A 118 -7.42 3.16 -6.60
N ARG A 119 -6.24 3.68 -6.24
CA ARG A 119 -5.95 5.13 -6.32
C ARG A 119 -6.00 5.70 -7.74
N ARG A 120 -5.86 4.86 -8.77
CA ARG A 120 -5.89 5.26 -10.17
C ARG A 120 -7.26 5.07 -10.81
N LEU A 121 -8.26 4.64 -10.04
CA LEU A 121 -9.62 4.51 -10.54
C LEU A 121 -10.14 5.86 -11.00
N ARG A 122 -10.73 5.85 -12.18
CA ARG A 122 -11.49 6.96 -12.73
C ARG A 122 -12.94 6.73 -12.34
N CYS A 123 -13.38 7.49 -11.36
CA CYS A 123 -14.77 7.51 -10.92
C CYS A 123 -15.45 8.75 -11.51
N GLY A 124 -16.74 8.62 -11.78
CA GLY A 124 -17.55 9.69 -12.35
C GLY A 124 -17.91 10.75 -11.29
N PRO A 125 -18.62 11.82 -11.71
CA PRO A 125 -19.18 12.77 -10.77
C PRO A 125 -20.11 12.08 -9.78
N GLN A 126 -19.98 12.41 -8.49
CA GLN A 126 -20.80 11.82 -7.43
C GLN A 126 -22.19 12.47 -7.42
N ALA A 127 -23.23 11.63 -7.23
CA ALA A 127 -24.61 12.11 -7.08
C ALA A 127 -24.85 12.86 -5.75
N VAL A 128 -23.99 12.64 -4.75
CA VAL A 128 -24.08 13.23 -3.41
C VAL A 128 -22.84 14.09 -3.17
N ALA A 129 -23.04 15.29 -2.65
CA ALA A 129 -21.95 16.19 -2.29
C ALA A 129 -21.21 15.70 -1.02
N GLY A 130 -19.90 15.96 -0.97
CA GLY A 130 -19.03 15.63 0.17
C GLY A 130 -18.39 14.24 0.10
N ALA A 131 -17.53 13.95 1.07
CA ALA A 131 -16.80 12.69 1.12
C ALA A 131 -17.74 11.49 1.33
N GLN A 132 -17.46 10.40 0.61
CA GLN A 132 -18.20 9.13 0.66
C GLN A 132 -17.21 7.99 0.87
N VAL A 133 -17.55 7.02 1.73
CA VAL A 133 -16.69 5.86 2.03
C VAL A 133 -17.24 4.63 1.31
N TYR A 134 -16.47 4.04 0.42
CA TYR A 134 -16.84 2.80 -0.26
C TYR A 134 -16.06 1.61 0.30
N ARG A 135 -16.72 0.45 0.41
CA ARG A 135 -16.09 -0.82 0.81
C ARG A 135 -16.46 -1.92 -0.18
N PHE A 136 -15.46 -2.65 -0.66
CA PHE A 136 -15.62 -3.82 -1.53
C PHE A 136 -14.43 -4.76 -1.36
N SER A 137 -14.53 -5.99 -1.88
CA SER A 137 -13.42 -6.94 -1.95
C SER A 137 -12.86 -7.05 -3.38
N VAL A 138 -11.56 -7.33 -3.47
CA VAL A 138 -10.91 -7.81 -4.69
C VAL A 138 -10.51 -9.26 -4.44
N ASP A 139 -11.12 -10.16 -5.21
CA ASP A 139 -10.92 -11.59 -5.09
C ASP A 139 -9.91 -12.06 -6.12
N PHE A 140 -8.89 -12.73 -5.63
CA PHE A 140 -7.75 -13.24 -6.36
C PHE A 140 -7.92 -14.76 -6.43
N VAL A 141 -8.40 -15.28 -7.56
CA VAL A 141 -8.89 -16.66 -7.69
C VAL A 141 -7.99 -17.51 -8.59
N ASP A 142 -7.40 -18.56 -8.03
CA ASP A 142 -6.69 -19.59 -8.80
C ASP A 142 -7.71 -20.63 -9.31
N PRO A 143 -7.89 -20.79 -10.63
CA PRO A 143 -8.83 -21.76 -11.20
C PRO A 143 -8.42 -23.21 -10.94
N LYS A 144 -7.19 -23.47 -10.48
CA LYS A 144 -6.67 -24.81 -10.17
C LYS A 144 -6.64 -25.09 -8.66
N ALA A 145 -6.93 -24.10 -7.82
CA ALA A 145 -6.98 -24.31 -6.38
C ALA A 145 -8.15 -25.26 -6.02
N PRO A 146 -7.97 -26.18 -5.06
CA PRO A 146 -9.04 -27.04 -4.59
C PRO A 146 -10.21 -26.20 -4.04
N ASP A 147 -11.44 -26.63 -4.29
CA ASP A 147 -12.69 -25.87 -4.06
C ASP A 147 -12.83 -25.26 -2.65
N GLY A 148 -12.13 -25.81 -1.64
CA GLY A 148 -12.12 -25.29 -0.27
C GLY A 148 -11.41 -23.93 -0.10
N ASP A 149 -10.42 -23.64 -0.94
CA ASP A 149 -9.65 -22.39 -0.91
C ASP A 149 -10.29 -21.31 -1.79
N ALA A 150 -10.89 -21.71 -2.93
CA ALA A 150 -11.70 -20.83 -3.78
C ALA A 150 -13.02 -20.41 -3.10
N GLN A 151 -13.50 -21.16 -2.10
CA GLN A 151 -14.74 -20.89 -1.37
C GLN A 151 -14.71 -19.61 -0.52
N THR A 152 -13.54 -19.04 -0.22
CA THR A 152 -13.50 -17.74 0.48
C THR A 152 -13.90 -16.58 -0.45
N ALA A 153 -13.77 -16.76 -1.77
CA ALA A 153 -14.34 -15.88 -2.79
C ALA A 153 -15.82 -16.24 -3.05
N ASP A 154 -16.61 -16.28 -1.97
CA ASP A 154 -18.02 -16.66 -1.99
C ASP A 154 -18.83 -15.78 -2.96
N THR A 155 -19.49 -16.43 -3.91
CA THR A 155 -20.36 -15.89 -4.97
C THR A 155 -21.56 -15.05 -4.50
N ARG A 156 -21.70 -14.78 -3.19
CA ARG A 156 -22.77 -13.99 -2.59
C ARG A 156 -22.38 -12.59 -2.12
N ARG A 157 -21.11 -12.18 -2.27
CA ARG A 157 -20.63 -10.86 -1.80
C ARG A 157 -20.38 -9.91 -2.96
N VAL A 158 -20.71 -8.63 -2.76
CA VAL A 158 -20.40 -7.54 -3.71
C VAL A 158 -18.88 -7.36 -3.73
N GLY A 159 -18.24 -7.84 -4.79
CA GLY A 159 -16.79 -7.88 -4.95
C GLY A 159 -16.35 -7.99 -6.40
N ILE A 160 -15.10 -7.64 -6.67
CA ILE A 160 -14.49 -7.66 -8.01
C ILE A 160 -13.60 -8.88 -8.09
N ARG A 161 -13.85 -9.75 -9.06
CA ARG A 161 -13.07 -10.97 -9.27
C ARG A 161 -11.99 -10.76 -10.30
N VAL A 162 -10.76 -11.09 -9.93
CA VAL A 162 -9.59 -11.17 -10.81
C VAL A 162 -9.26 -12.64 -10.98
N SER A 163 -9.49 -13.15 -12.19
CA SER A 163 -9.14 -14.53 -12.57
C SER A 163 -8.19 -14.54 -13.76
N GLN A 164 -7.35 -15.58 -13.82
CA GLN A 164 -6.52 -15.82 -14.98
C GLN A 164 -7.38 -16.38 -16.13
N VAL A 165 -7.55 -15.60 -17.20
CA VAL A 165 -8.04 -16.14 -18.47
C VAL A 165 -6.83 -16.78 -19.16
N SER A 166 -6.70 -18.10 -19.07
CA SER A 166 -5.71 -18.83 -19.86
C SER A 166 -6.04 -18.63 -21.35
N ARG A 167 -5.09 -18.09 -22.11
CA ARG A 167 -5.12 -18.18 -23.58
C ARG A 167 -4.54 -19.52 -24.02
#